data_AF-A0A162CRE4-F1
#
_entry.id   AF-A0A162CRE4-F1
#
_cell.length_a   1.000
_cell.length_b   1.000
_cell.length_c   1.000
_cell.angle_alpha   90.00
_cell.angle_beta   90.00
_cell.angle_gamma   90.00
#
_symmetry.space_group_name_H-M   'P 1'
#
loop_
_entity.id
_entity.type
_entity.pdbx_description
1 polymer ?
#
loop_
_entity_poly.entity_id
_entity_poly.type
_entity_poly.pdbx_seq_one_letter_code
_entity_poly.pdbx_strand_id
1 'polypeptide(L)'
;MVAGSGVLGLLIYAGFFYANLRRTSSIEEPQELRPSYPSQAQAKQEAERWITEGGTFTVTTTQRVRKTIPLTRQERRKLELLADEKRRGQIEADFEACLDQAATDLAKELCSFQQLPPNATSTATAAGGVSDLPTTKVIEDVRVETSQRPRRTCTPVSSYRRFNCIEFDVARDEQLTAAQQNSLEIKGYRQFRY
;
A
#
# COMPACT_ATOMS: atom_id res chain seq x y z
N MET A 1 -8.35 25.54 36.52
CA MET A 1 -8.99 25.55 35.19
C MET A 1 -8.46 24.36 34.41
N VAL A 2 -9.32 23.41 34.06
CA VAL A 2 -9.02 22.27 33.18
C VAL A 2 -9.54 22.63 31.79
N ALA A 3 -8.74 22.41 30.74
CA ALA A 3 -9.17 21.77 29.48
C ALA A 3 -8.16 22.00 28.35
N GLY A 4 -7.99 20.97 27.52
CA GLY A 4 -7.15 20.93 26.33
C GLY A 4 -6.73 19.49 25.98
N SER A 5 -7.59 18.47 26.13
CA SER A 5 -8.44 17.92 25.03
C SER A 5 -7.76 18.06 23.65
N GLY A 6 -7.16 17.02 23.06
CA GLY A 6 -7.59 15.62 23.01
C GLY A 6 -8.57 15.38 21.85
N VAL A 7 -8.34 16.00 20.69
CA VAL A 7 -9.20 15.86 19.50
C VAL A 7 -8.35 15.34 18.33
N LEU A 8 -8.08 14.04 18.32
CA LEU A 8 -7.56 13.34 17.13
C LEU A 8 -7.97 11.86 17.05
N GLY A 9 -8.73 11.34 18.03
CA GLY A 9 -9.15 9.93 18.07
C GLY A 9 -10.53 9.61 17.46
N LEU A 10 -11.30 10.60 16.99
CA LEU A 10 -12.74 10.45 16.74
C LEU A 10 -13.14 10.44 15.25
N LEU A 11 -12.19 10.28 14.32
CA LEU A 11 -12.49 10.28 12.87
C LEU A 11 -12.32 8.93 12.17
N ILE A 12 -11.72 7.92 12.82
CA ILE A 12 -11.49 6.61 12.17
C ILE A 12 -12.72 5.69 12.27
N TYR A 13 -13.66 5.94 13.20
CA TYR A 13 -14.81 5.04 13.41
C TYR A 13 -16.04 5.35 12.53
N ALA A 14 -16.16 6.54 11.95
CA ALA A 14 -17.32 6.93 11.15
C ALA A 14 -17.30 6.36 9.71
N GLY A 15 -16.11 6.04 9.17
CA GLY A 15 -15.94 5.56 7.79
C GLY A 15 -16.52 4.17 7.52
N PHE A 16 -16.63 3.32 8.55
CA PHE A 16 -17.20 1.97 8.41
C PHE A 16 -18.74 1.96 8.31
N PHE A 17 -19.40 3.03 8.76
CA PHE A 17 -20.88 3.08 8.82
C PHE A 17 -21.51 3.69 7.57
N TYR A 18 -20.91 4.73 6.97
CA TYR A 18 -21.49 5.36 5.77
C TYR A 18 -21.43 4.46 4.52
N ALA A 19 -20.47 3.53 4.44
CA ALA A 19 -20.42 2.56 3.34
C ALA A 19 -21.40 1.38 3.52
N ASN A 20 -21.78 1.04 4.75
CA ASN A 20 -22.66 -0.10 5.04
C ASN A 20 -24.16 0.22 4.99
N LEU A 21 -24.56 1.49 5.10
CA LEU A 21 -25.97 1.91 5.04
C LEU A 21 -26.65 1.68 3.66
N ARG A 22 -25.88 1.42 2.59
CA ARG A 22 -26.43 1.09 1.26
C ARG A 22 -26.50 -0.41 0.95
N ARG A 23 -26.10 -1.30 1.87
CA ARG A 23 -26.23 -2.75 1.65
C ARG A 23 -27.62 -3.21 2.06
N THR A 24 -28.45 -3.46 1.06
CA THR A 24 -29.76 -4.12 1.20
C THR A 24 -29.55 -5.55 1.70
N SER A 25 -29.89 -5.82 2.95
CA SER A 25 -29.99 -7.18 3.49
C SER A 25 -31.19 -7.90 2.87
N SER A 26 -31.01 -9.10 2.33
CA SER A 26 -32.07 -9.88 1.67
C SER A 26 -32.95 -10.71 2.63
N ILE A 27 -32.70 -10.64 3.95
CA ILE A 27 -33.42 -11.46 4.94
C ILE A 27 -33.89 -10.57 6.10
N GLU A 28 -35.15 -10.15 6.05
CA GLU A 28 -35.87 -9.68 7.23
C GLU A 28 -36.22 -10.91 8.08
N GLU A 29 -35.48 -11.13 9.17
CA GLU A 29 -35.87 -12.14 10.15
C GLU A 29 -37.24 -11.76 10.77
N PRO A 30 -38.17 -12.72 10.91
CA PRO A 30 -39.47 -12.47 11.52
C PRO A 30 -39.32 -11.94 12.96
N GLN A 31 -40.18 -10.97 13.30
CA GLN A 31 -40.31 -10.29 14.59
C GLN A 31 -40.77 -11.23 15.73
N GLU A 32 -40.27 -12.46 15.84
CA GLU A 32 -40.47 -13.26 17.03
C GLU A 32 -39.83 -12.56 18.24
N LEU A 33 -40.53 -12.61 19.38
CA LEU A 33 -40.21 -11.90 20.62
C LEU A 33 -38.74 -12.13 21.04
N ARG A 34 -37.86 -11.24 20.60
CA ARG A 34 -36.45 -11.29 20.97
C ARG A 34 -36.34 -11.04 22.48
N PRO A 35 -35.54 -11.84 23.20
CA PRO A 35 -35.40 -11.70 24.64
C PRO A 35 -34.87 -10.29 24.98
N SER A 36 -35.54 -9.63 25.91
CA SER A 36 -35.03 -8.42 26.55
C SER A 36 -34.28 -8.85 27.80
N TYR A 37 -33.04 -8.38 27.95
CA TYR A 37 -32.21 -8.64 29.11
C TYR A 37 -32.51 -7.60 30.20
N PRO A 38 -32.37 -7.94 31.48
CA PRO A 38 -32.66 -7.03 32.60
C PRO A 38 -31.61 -5.93 32.78
N SER A 39 -30.43 -6.04 32.15
CA SER A 39 -29.39 -5.01 32.23
C SER A 39 -28.51 -4.97 30.98
N GLN A 40 -27.85 -3.83 30.76
CA GLN A 40 -26.86 -3.65 29.70
C GLN A 40 -25.75 -4.69 29.76
N ALA A 41 -25.29 -5.03 30.96
CA ALA A 41 -24.19 -5.96 31.17
C ALA A 41 -24.57 -7.37 30.68
N GLN A 42 -25.78 -7.83 30.97
CA GLN A 42 -26.25 -9.13 30.51
C GLN A 42 -26.47 -9.17 28.99
N ALA A 43 -27.05 -8.12 28.40
CA ALA A 43 -27.18 -8.03 26.95
C ALA A 43 -25.81 -8.01 26.25
N LYS A 44 -24.82 -7.32 26.83
CA LYS A 44 -23.45 -7.30 26.31
C LYS A 44 -22.80 -8.68 26.38
N GLN A 45 -22.94 -9.37 27.52
CA GLN A 45 -22.37 -10.70 27.71
C GLN A 45 -22.93 -11.71 26.70
N GLU A 46 -24.25 -11.70 26.48
CA GLU A 46 -24.87 -12.62 25.52
C GLU A 46 -24.52 -12.25 24.06
N ALA A 47 -24.36 -10.96 23.76
CA ALA A 47 -23.85 -10.50 22.48
C ALA A 47 -22.40 -10.98 22.23
N GLU A 48 -21.52 -10.86 23.23
CA GLU A 48 -20.12 -11.35 23.16
C GLU A 48 -20.05 -12.87 23.03
N ARG A 49 -20.90 -13.60 23.74
CA ARG A 49 -21.05 -15.04 23.59
C ARG A 49 -21.46 -15.40 22.16
N TRP A 50 -22.49 -14.74 21.63
CA TRP A 50 -22.96 -14.97 20.26
C TRP A 50 -21.89 -14.68 19.21
N ILE A 51 -21.06 -13.65 19.42
CA ILE A 51 -19.90 -13.35 18.58
C ILE A 51 -18.91 -14.52 18.61
N THR A 52 -18.54 -14.96 19.81
CA THR A 52 -17.55 -16.02 20.02
C THR A 52 -18.00 -17.35 19.40
N GLU A 53 -19.27 -17.71 19.59
CA GLU A 53 -19.88 -18.91 18.99
C GLU A 53 -19.90 -18.86 17.45
N GLY A 54 -19.88 -17.65 16.86
CA GLY A 54 -19.83 -17.45 15.41
C GLY A 54 -18.50 -17.84 14.77
N GLY A 55 -17.42 -17.89 15.55
CA GLY A 55 -16.08 -18.18 15.05
C GLY A 55 -15.44 -17.02 14.29
N THR A 56 -14.27 -17.30 13.71
CA THR A 56 -13.42 -16.31 13.02
C THR A 56 -13.20 -16.68 11.56
N PHE A 57 -12.74 -15.69 10.79
CA PHE A 57 -12.16 -15.84 9.46
C PHE A 57 -10.83 -15.09 9.41
N THR A 58 -9.98 -15.42 8.44
CA THR A 58 -8.65 -14.82 8.30
C THR A 58 -8.65 -13.82 7.15
N VAL A 59 -8.10 -12.64 7.40
CA VAL A 59 -7.88 -11.62 6.38
C VAL A 59 -6.40 -11.50 6.10
N THR A 60 -6.04 -11.75 4.85
CA THR A 60 -4.70 -11.65 4.31
C THR A 60 -4.53 -10.28 3.64
N THR A 61 -3.53 -9.53 4.09
CA THR A 61 -3.17 -8.23 3.53
C THR A 61 -1.75 -8.31 2.98
N THR A 62 -1.58 -7.95 1.72
CA THR A 62 -0.27 -7.88 1.08
C THR A 62 0.26 -6.45 1.19
N GLN A 63 1.47 -6.30 1.75
CA GLN A 63 2.16 -5.02 1.83
C GLN A 63 3.47 -5.09 1.05
N ARG A 64 3.75 -4.05 0.26
CA ARG A 64 5.04 -3.91 -0.43
C ARG A 64 5.95 -3.06 0.44
N VAL A 65 7.09 -3.62 0.83
CA VAL A 65 8.10 -2.92 1.62
C VAL A 65 9.29 -2.63 0.72
N ARG A 66 9.55 -1.34 0.51
CA ARG A 66 10.70 -0.87 -0.26
C ARG A 66 11.84 -0.53 0.67
N LYS A 67 13.02 -1.10 0.44
CA LYS A 67 14.24 -0.81 1.20
C LYS A 67 15.32 -0.28 0.26
N THR A 68 15.98 0.78 0.68
CA THR A 68 17.13 1.33 -0.01
C THR A 68 18.38 0.88 0.72
N ILE A 69 19.26 0.16 0.04
CA ILE A 69 20.46 -0.46 0.62
C ILE A 69 21.68 0.05 -0.14
N PRO A 70 22.79 0.39 0.54
CA PRO A 70 24.02 0.80 -0.12
C PRO A 70 24.51 -0.29 -1.08
N LEU A 71 24.99 0.11 -2.26
CA LEU A 71 25.66 -0.81 -3.16
C LEU A 71 26.95 -1.34 -2.52
N THR A 72 27.21 -2.62 -2.77
CA THR A 72 28.50 -3.22 -2.44
C THR A 72 29.61 -2.64 -3.31
N ARG A 73 30.87 -2.76 -2.86
CA ARG A 73 32.04 -2.29 -3.63
C ARG A 73 32.12 -2.92 -5.03
N GLN A 74 31.76 -4.20 -5.15
CA GLN A 74 31.76 -4.91 -6.43
C GLN A 74 30.69 -4.37 -7.38
N GLU A 75 29.47 -4.13 -6.88
CA GLU A 75 28.39 -3.55 -7.67
C GLU A 75 28.75 -2.14 -8.15
N ARG A 76 29.32 -1.31 -7.27
CA ARG A 76 29.78 0.04 -7.65
C ARG A 76 30.83 0.00 -8.74
N ARG A 77 31.87 -0.83 -8.58
CA ARG A 77 32.92 -0.99 -9.59
C ARG A 77 32.35 -1.47 -10.93
N LYS A 78 31.36 -2.36 -10.92
CA LYS A 78 30.69 -2.81 -12.14
C LYS A 78 29.96 -1.65 -12.83
N LEU A 79 29.26 -0.81 -12.08
CA LEU A 79 28.58 0.36 -12.63
C LEU A 79 29.57 1.40 -13.17
N GLU A 80 30.69 1.61 -12.49
CA GLU A 80 31.78 2.49 -12.97
C GLU A 80 32.34 2.01 -14.30
N LEU A 81 32.60 0.70 -14.44
CA LEU A 81 33.08 0.13 -15.70
C LEU A 81 32.07 0.31 -16.84
N LEU A 82 30.78 0.08 -16.59
CA LEU A 82 29.73 0.29 -17.59
C LEU A 82 29.59 1.77 -17.97
N ALA A 83 29.78 2.68 -17.03
CA ALA A 83 29.76 4.11 -17.30
C ALA A 83 30.98 4.55 -18.12
N ASP A 84 32.16 3.98 -17.85
CA ASP A 84 33.37 4.25 -18.64
C ASP A 84 33.24 3.72 -20.06
N GLU A 85 32.74 2.49 -20.23
CA GLU A 85 32.47 1.90 -21.55
C GLU A 85 31.49 2.76 -22.37
N LYS A 86 30.38 3.19 -21.74
CA LYS A 86 29.43 4.09 -22.37
C LYS A 86 30.08 5.41 -22.79
N ARG A 87 30.94 5.99 -21.94
CA ARG A 87 31.65 7.23 -22.25
C ARG A 87 32.59 7.05 -23.44
N ARG A 88 33.34 5.94 -23.49
CA ARG A 88 34.22 5.63 -24.63
C ARG A 88 33.42 5.51 -25.93
N GLY A 89 32.31 4.78 -25.91
CA GLY A 89 31.44 4.67 -27.09
C GLY A 89 30.86 6.02 -27.54
N GLN A 90 30.59 6.94 -26.63
CA GLN A 90 30.20 8.31 -26.99
C GLN A 90 31.33 9.09 -27.66
N ILE A 91 32.56 9.00 -27.13
CA ILE A 91 33.73 9.65 -27.72
C ILE A 91 34.00 9.09 -29.12
N GLU A 92 33.91 7.77 -29.30
CA GLU A 92 34.07 7.11 -30.60
C GLU A 92 33.00 7.58 -31.60
N ALA A 93 31.73 7.65 -31.18
CA ALA A 93 30.65 8.13 -32.03
C ALA A 93 30.80 9.63 -32.40
N ASP A 94 31.20 10.48 -31.45
CA ASP A 94 31.45 11.90 -31.69
C ASP A 94 32.63 12.09 -32.66
N PHE A 95 33.66 11.25 -32.53
CA PHE A 95 34.81 11.23 -33.45
C PHE A 95 34.40 10.81 -34.86
N GLU A 96 33.64 9.73 -35.02
CA GLU A 96 33.11 9.29 -36.32
C GLU A 96 32.23 10.37 -36.97
N ALA A 97 31.33 10.98 -36.20
CA ALA A 97 30.48 12.06 -36.69
C ALA A 97 31.28 13.28 -37.17
N CYS A 98 32.40 13.60 -36.50
CA CYS A 98 33.32 14.65 -36.95
C CYS A 98 34.00 14.30 -38.28
N LEU A 99 34.46 13.05 -38.43
CA LEU A 99 35.09 12.59 -39.67
C LEU A 99 34.14 12.66 -40.87
N ASP A 100 32.87 12.32 -40.68
CA ASP A 100 31.84 12.39 -41.72
C ASP A 100 31.56 13.84 -42.18
N GLN A 101 31.72 14.82 -41.28
CA GLN A 101 31.49 16.24 -41.56
C GLN A 101 32.75 16.95 -42.11
N ALA A 102 33.94 16.37 -41.93
CA ALA A 102 35.20 17.00 -42.30
C ALA A 102 35.44 16.97 -43.82
N ALA A 103 35.36 18.14 -44.45
CA ALA A 103 35.52 18.30 -45.90
C ALA A 103 36.99 18.24 -46.40
N THR A 104 37.98 18.36 -45.51
CA THR A 104 39.41 18.39 -45.87
C THR A 104 40.22 17.46 -44.99
N ASP A 105 41.37 17.00 -45.48
CA ASP A 105 42.27 16.14 -44.71
C ASP A 105 42.77 16.85 -43.44
N LEU A 106 43.02 18.17 -43.52
CA LEU A 106 43.33 18.97 -42.34
C LEU A 106 42.18 18.97 -41.31
N ALA A 107 40.92 19.05 -41.74
CA ALA A 107 39.78 19.00 -40.83
C ALA A 107 39.60 17.63 -40.17
N LYS A 108 39.93 16.54 -40.88
CA LYS A 108 39.92 15.17 -40.33
C LYS A 108 40.98 15.00 -39.25
N GLU A 109 42.19 15.51 -39.47
CA GLU A 109 43.26 15.50 -38.46
C GLU A 109 42.85 16.25 -37.19
N LEU A 110 42.11 17.35 -37.34
CA LEU A 110 41.59 18.14 -36.23
C LEU A 110 40.49 17.45 -35.41
N CYS A 111 39.79 16.44 -35.96
CA CYS A 111 38.79 15.67 -35.21
C CYS A 111 39.40 14.89 -34.04
N SER A 112 40.67 14.47 -34.15
CA SER A 112 41.38 13.77 -33.07
C SER A 112 41.75 14.67 -31.88
N PHE A 113 41.81 15.99 -32.10
CA PHE A 113 42.18 16.99 -31.11
C PHE A 113 40.97 17.66 -30.44
N GLN A 114 39.75 17.34 -30.87
CA GLN A 114 38.56 17.86 -30.21
C GLN A 114 38.40 17.23 -28.82
N GLN A 115 38.95 17.88 -27.81
CA GLN A 115 38.38 17.83 -26.47
C GLN A 115 37.09 18.65 -26.53
N LEU A 116 35.98 18.06 -26.98
CA LEU A 116 34.70 18.75 -27.03
C LEU A 116 34.37 19.28 -25.61
N PRO A 117 34.37 20.60 -25.38
CA PRO A 117 33.70 21.11 -24.20
C PRO A 117 32.21 20.85 -24.39
N PRO A 118 31.44 20.60 -23.32
CA PRO A 118 29.99 20.51 -23.41
C PRO A 118 29.44 21.89 -23.81
N ASN A 119 29.37 22.17 -25.11
CA ASN A 119 28.79 23.41 -25.62
C ASN A 119 27.30 23.40 -25.30
N ALA A 120 26.76 24.56 -24.92
CA ALA A 120 25.33 24.76 -24.62
C ALA A 120 24.37 24.45 -25.79
N THR A 121 24.90 24.10 -26.97
CA THR A 121 24.15 23.64 -28.15
C THR A 121 24.61 22.27 -28.66
N SER A 122 25.61 21.66 -28.01
CA SER A 122 26.04 20.28 -28.26
C SER A 122 25.38 19.37 -27.25
N THR A 123 24.72 18.32 -27.72
CA THR A 123 24.18 17.22 -26.91
C THR A 123 25.27 16.34 -26.26
N ALA A 124 26.53 16.78 -26.28
CA ALA A 124 27.65 16.13 -25.60
C ALA A 124 27.60 16.46 -24.10
N THR A 125 27.04 15.52 -23.35
CA THR A 125 26.84 15.53 -21.90
C THR A 125 28.10 15.95 -21.14
N ALA A 126 27.94 16.96 -20.27
CA ALA A 126 28.95 17.55 -19.41
C ALA A 126 30.01 16.59 -18.83
N ALA A 127 31.29 16.85 -19.14
CA ALA A 127 32.47 16.28 -18.50
C ALA A 127 32.73 16.81 -17.06
N GLY A 128 31.67 17.23 -16.36
CA GLY A 128 31.71 17.73 -14.98
C GLY A 128 30.66 17.08 -14.06
N GLY A 129 29.94 16.06 -14.54
CA GLY A 129 29.07 15.28 -13.68
C GLY A 129 29.93 14.40 -12.78
N VAL A 130 30.01 14.73 -11.49
CA VAL A 130 30.17 13.71 -10.44
C VAL A 130 29.34 12.53 -10.91
N SER A 131 30.02 11.41 -11.22
CA SER A 131 29.39 10.24 -11.82
C SER A 131 28.08 9.99 -11.10
N ASP A 132 26.96 10.20 -11.79
CA ASP A 132 25.59 10.11 -11.24
C ASP A 132 25.21 8.62 -11.06
N LEU A 133 26.21 7.84 -10.68
CA LEU A 133 26.15 6.43 -10.40
C LEU A 133 25.39 6.28 -9.09
N PRO A 134 24.28 5.55 -9.09
CA PRO A 134 23.48 5.38 -7.90
C PRO A 134 24.34 4.73 -6.82
N THR A 135 24.39 5.32 -5.63
CA THR A 135 25.17 4.79 -4.50
C THR A 135 24.42 3.69 -3.74
N THR A 136 23.12 3.57 -4.00
CA THR A 136 22.18 2.67 -3.35
C THR A 136 21.34 1.92 -4.37
N LYS A 137 21.00 0.66 -4.08
CA LYS A 137 19.96 -0.09 -4.78
C LYS A 137 18.67 -0.13 -3.98
N VAL A 138 17.58 -0.31 -4.69
CA VAL A 138 16.25 -0.50 -4.11
C VAL A 138 15.92 -1.98 -4.18
N ILE A 139 15.52 -2.55 -3.05
CA ILE A 139 14.96 -3.90 -2.96
C ILE A 139 13.49 -3.77 -2.58
N GLU A 140 12.63 -4.44 -3.33
CA GLU A 140 11.20 -4.52 -3.05
C GLU A 140 10.87 -5.91 -2.52
N ASP A 141 10.40 -5.96 -1.27
CA ASP A 141 9.94 -7.18 -0.63
C ASP A 141 8.40 -7.16 -0.58
N VAL A 142 7.78 -8.32 -0.82
CA VAL A 142 6.34 -8.51 -0.61
C VAL A 142 6.15 -9.22 0.72
N ARG A 143 5.48 -8.56 1.67
CA ARG A 143 5.08 -9.14 2.95
C ARG A 143 3.61 -9.49 2.95
N VAL A 144 3.29 -10.64 3.51
CA VAL A 144 1.91 -11.11 3.67
C VAL A 144 1.61 -11.11 5.17
N GLU A 145 0.66 -10.29 5.59
CA GLU A 145 0.18 -10.23 6.96
C GLU A 145 -1.21 -10.88 7.04
N THR A 146 -1.40 -11.76 8.02
CA THR A 146 -2.67 -12.41 8.29
C THR A 146 -3.25 -11.89 9.60
N SER A 147 -4.54 -11.55 9.60
CA SER A 147 -5.26 -11.12 10.80
C SER A 147 -6.56 -11.89 10.95
N GLN A 148 -6.85 -12.36 12.15
CA GLN A 148 -8.13 -13.02 12.42
C GLN A 148 -9.20 -11.98 12.75
N ARG A 149 -10.39 -12.17 12.17
CA ARG A 149 -11.56 -11.31 12.36
C ARG A 149 -12.77 -12.15 12.76
N PRO A 150 -13.63 -11.66 13.67
CA PRO A 150 -14.83 -12.38 14.03
C PRO A 150 -15.86 -12.34 12.89
N ARG A 151 -16.54 -13.46 12.64
CA ARG A 151 -17.62 -13.56 11.64
C ARG A 151 -18.87 -12.76 12.02
N ARG A 152 -19.00 -12.45 13.32
CA ARG A 152 -20.12 -11.74 13.91
C ARG A 152 -19.61 -10.50 14.62
N THR A 153 -20.32 -9.40 14.48
CA THR A 153 -19.97 -8.14 15.15
C THR A 153 -21.20 -7.48 15.75
N CYS A 154 -21.03 -6.77 16.86
CA CYS A 154 -22.10 -6.08 17.56
C CYS A 154 -21.73 -4.62 17.80
N THR A 155 -22.72 -3.74 17.65
CA THR A 155 -22.59 -2.30 17.85
C THR A 155 -23.61 -1.82 18.88
N PRO A 156 -23.20 -1.11 19.94
CA PRO A 156 -24.14 -0.56 20.90
C PRO A 156 -24.89 0.63 20.29
N VAL A 157 -26.21 0.65 20.49
CA VAL A 157 -27.08 1.76 20.10
C VAL A 157 -27.75 2.29 21.37
N SER A 158 -27.08 3.26 22.01
CA SER A 158 -27.46 3.79 23.32
C SER A 158 -28.86 4.40 23.34
N SER A 159 -29.27 5.07 22.26
CA SER A 159 -30.60 5.70 22.13
C SER A 159 -31.76 4.69 22.23
N TYR A 160 -31.52 3.42 21.91
CA TYR A 160 -32.53 2.37 21.91
C TYR A 160 -32.22 1.22 22.88
N ARG A 161 -31.27 1.43 23.81
CA ARG A 161 -30.81 0.43 24.79
C ARG A 161 -30.67 -0.97 24.20
N ARG A 162 -29.92 -1.06 23.10
CA ARG A 162 -29.75 -2.33 22.38
C ARG A 162 -28.38 -2.46 21.77
N PHE A 163 -27.98 -3.69 21.52
CA PHE A 163 -26.87 -4.05 20.66
C PHE A 163 -27.42 -4.55 19.33
N ASN A 164 -26.99 -3.92 18.24
CA ASN A 164 -27.29 -4.33 16.87
C ASN A 164 -26.13 -5.17 16.36
N CYS A 165 -26.40 -6.42 16.02
CA CYS A 165 -25.40 -7.40 15.67
C CYS A 165 -25.64 -7.97 14.28
N ILE A 166 -24.57 -8.20 13.53
CA ILE A 166 -24.60 -8.74 12.17
C ILE A 166 -23.72 -9.99 12.08
N GLU A 167 -24.10 -10.93 11.22
CA GLU A 167 -23.27 -12.05 10.78
C GLU A 167 -22.89 -11.83 9.31
N PHE A 168 -21.60 -11.93 9.00
CA PHE A 168 -21.11 -11.87 7.62
C PHE A 168 -21.30 -13.21 6.91
N ASP A 169 -21.62 -13.17 5.62
CA ASP A 169 -21.71 -14.37 4.78
C ASP A 169 -20.31 -14.83 4.35
N VAL A 170 -19.62 -15.47 5.28
CA VAL A 170 -18.27 -16.02 5.13
C VAL A 170 -18.22 -17.33 5.91
N ALA A 171 -17.49 -18.33 5.42
CA ALA A 171 -17.32 -19.60 6.14
C ALA A 171 -16.38 -19.42 7.36
N ARG A 172 -16.40 -20.41 8.26
CA ARG A 172 -15.42 -20.47 9.37
C ARG A 172 -14.03 -20.75 8.82
N ASP A 173 -13.04 -20.06 9.35
CA ASP A 173 -11.63 -20.20 9.00
C ASP A 173 -11.30 -19.91 7.52
N GLU A 174 -12.24 -19.29 6.80
CA GLU A 174 -12.03 -18.87 5.41
C GLU A 174 -10.95 -17.78 5.34
N GLN A 175 -10.16 -17.82 4.28
CA GLN A 175 -9.12 -16.83 4.02
C GLN A 175 -9.57 -15.85 2.94
N LEU A 176 -9.65 -14.58 3.31
CA LEU A 176 -10.07 -13.50 2.44
C LEU A 176 -8.96 -12.49 2.26
N THR A 177 -8.95 -11.82 1.11
CA THR A 177 -8.15 -10.59 0.94
C THR A 177 -8.83 -9.41 1.61
N ALA A 178 -8.08 -8.35 1.91
CA ALA A 178 -8.64 -7.10 2.43
C ALA A 178 -9.74 -6.50 1.53
N ALA A 179 -9.63 -6.67 0.20
CA ALA A 179 -10.65 -6.23 -0.75
C ALA A 179 -11.95 -7.04 -0.59
N GLN A 180 -11.85 -8.36 -0.49
CA GLN A 180 -13.00 -9.25 -0.29
C GLN A 180 -13.68 -9.03 1.06
N GLN A 181 -12.91 -8.76 2.12
CA GLN A 181 -13.47 -8.43 3.44
C GLN A 181 -14.43 -7.22 3.33
N ASN A 182 -14.01 -6.19 2.61
CA ASN A 182 -14.82 -4.98 2.47
C ASN A 182 -16.10 -5.25 1.65
N SER A 183 -16.14 -6.26 0.78
CA SER A 183 -17.30 -6.63 -0.03
C SER A 183 -18.19 -7.70 0.60
N LEU A 184 -17.92 -8.15 1.83
CA LEU A 184 -18.73 -9.19 2.48
C LEU A 184 -20.20 -8.78 2.64
N GLU A 185 -21.09 -9.69 2.25
CA GLU A 185 -22.52 -9.53 2.45
C GLU A 185 -22.91 -9.86 3.90
N ILE A 186 -24.06 -9.33 4.32
CA ILE A 186 -24.63 -9.61 5.63
C ILE A 186 -25.56 -10.80 5.48
N LYS A 187 -25.21 -11.92 6.12
CA LYS A 187 -26.00 -13.15 6.16
C LYS A 187 -27.22 -13.01 7.05
N GLY A 188 -27.08 -12.31 8.17
CA GLY A 188 -28.14 -12.23 9.17
C GLY A 188 -27.94 -11.11 10.18
N TYR A 189 -29.02 -10.78 10.90
CA TYR A 189 -29.07 -9.66 11.82
C TYR A 189 -29.76 -10.02 13.13
N ARG A 190 -29.10 -9.76 14.27
CA ARG A 190 -29.61 -10.03 15.61
C ARG A 190 -29.58 -8.78 16.50
N GLN A 191 -30.53 -8.68 17.42
CA GLN A 191 -30.63 -7.58 18.39
C GLN A 191 -30.66 -8.13 19.80
N PHE A 192 -29.90 -7.50 20.70
CA PHE A 192 -29.93 -7.77 22.14
C PHE A 192 -30.38 -6.51 22.86
N ARG A 193 -31.58 -6.52 23.44
CA ARG A 193 -32.22 -5.33 24.07
C ARG A 193 -32.11 -5.39 25.59
N TYR A 194 -32.07 -4.24 26.26
CA TYR A 194 -32.01 -4.16 27.73
C TYR A 194 -32.64 -2.89 28.31
#